data_AF-A0A8C3X4W4-F1
#
_entry.id   AF-A0A8C3X4W4-F1
#
_cell.length_a   1.000
_cell.length_b   1.000
_cell.length_c   1.000
_cell.angle_alpha   90.00
_cell.angle_beta   90.00
_cell.angle_gamma   90.00
#
_symmetry.space_group_name_H-M   'P 1'
#
loop_
_entity.id
_entity.type
_entity.pdbx_description
1 polymer ?
#
loop_
_entity_poly.entity_id
_entity_poly.type
_entity_poly.pdbx_seq_one_letter_code
_entity_poly.pdbx_strand_id
1 'polypeptide(L)'
;MGETFSQLGSQKDEDKSILPPDPAIGSKSANYSSTGSSKAFCSCVPCERAAGGSFMTCPTCQGSGEIPRELEKQLVALIPYGDQRLKPRHTKLSMFLAVFICLVTSSLIVFFLFPRTIVLQPAGLNSSTVTFGEADVCLNITSILNISNNNYYPVTVTQLTIEVLHLALLVGQVSDSLLLHISPLASEQIFYAVANRIQDENTYKICSWLKIKVHHVVLHIQGTLTYSYLSHSEQLAFQSYEYVDCRVNKSVPHLLVPRPP
;
A
#
# COMPACT_ATOMS: atom_id res chain seq x y z
N MET A 1 -43.82 40.63 -17.09
CA MET A 1 -43.26 41.74 -16.28
C MET A 1 -41.76 41.71 -16.44
N GLY A 2 -41.20 42.68 -17.15
CA GLY A 2 -39.76 43.01 -17.15
C GLY A 2 -38.89 42.39 -18.25
N GLU A 3 -38.86 43.02 -19.42
CA GLU A 3 -37.81 42.88 -20.45
C GLU A 3 -36.60 43.80 -20.16
N THR A 4 -35.42 43.49 -20.73
CA THR A 4 -34.45 44.41 -21.41
C THR A 4 -33.30 43.54 -21.97
N PHE A 5 -33.15 43.27 -23.29
CA PHE A 5 -32.55 44.06 -24.41
C PHE A 5 -31.08 44.49 -24.16
N SER A 6 -30.05 44.24 -25.00
CA SER A 6 -29.86 44.42 -26.47
C SER A 6 -28.64 43.59 -26.99
N GLN A 7 -28.61 42.93 -28.17
CA GLN A 7 -28.26 43.37 -29.56
C GLN A 7 -26.90 44.12 -29.69
N LEU A 8 -26.04 44.04 -30.74
CA LEU A 8 -25.93 43.34 -32.05
C LEU A 8 -24.58 43.75 -32.69
N GLY A 9 -23.99 42.90 -33.54
CA GLY A 9 -23.19 43.28 -34.73
C GLY A 9 -21.68 43.03 -34.66
N SER A 10 -20.92 42.81 -35.74
CA SER A 10 -21.18 42.48 -37.16
C SER A 10 -19.82 42.18 -37.80
N GLN A 11 -19.77 41.11 -38.60
CA GLN A 11 -18.97 40.78 -39.80
C GLN A 11 -17.70 41.57 -40.25
N LYS A 12 -16.83 40.81 -40.96
CA LYS A 12 -15.84 41.17 -42.02
C LYS A 12 -14.41 41.54 -41.57
N ASP A 13 -13.32 41.25 -42.27
CA ASP A 13 -12.99 40.47 -43.48
C ASP A 13 -11.44 40.40 -43.54
N GLU A 14 -10.90 39.42 -44.30
CA GLU A 14 -9.59 39.44 -45.01
C GLU A 14 -8.30 39.46 -44.14
N ASP A 15 -7.25 38.67 -44.41
CA ASP A 15 -6.55 38.52 -45.69
C ASP A 15 -5.66 37.26 -45.74
N LYS A 16 -5.31 36.89 -46.97
CA LYS A 16 -4.85 35.62 -47.52
C LYS A 16 -3.40 35.75 -48.01
N SER A 17 -2.58 34.70 -47.88
CA SER A 17 -1.53 34.34 -48.87
C SER A 17 -1.01 32.91 -48.59
N ILE A 18 -1.29 31.90 -49.41
CA ILE A 18 -0.73 31.52 -50.74
C ILE A 18 0.59 30.71 -50.61
N LEU A 19 0.43 29.36 -50.71
CA LEU A 19 1.23 28.20 -51.18
C LEU A 19 2.69 28.39 -51.71
N PRO A 20 3.57 27.34 -51.81
CA PRO A 20 3.26 25.91 -52.05
C PRO A 20 4.06 24.85 -51.23
N PRO A 21 3.75 23.54 -51.35
CA PRO A 21 4.51 22.46 -50.71
C PRO A 21 5.58 21.89 -51.67
N ASP A 22 6.73 21.45 -51.14
CA ASP A 22 7.67 20.54 -51.81
C ASP A 22 8.84 20.12 -50.88
N PRO A 23 9.63 19.06 -51.17
CA PRO A 23 9.26 17.65 -51.07
C PRO A 23 10.21 16.86 -50.13
N ALA A 24 9.95 15.56 -49.99
CA ALA A 24 10.68 14.62 -49.14
C ALA A 24 12.19 14.50 -49.46
N ILE A 25 13.06 14.58 -48.44
CA ILE A 25 14.45 14.07 -48.48
C ILE A 25 14.77 13.38 -47.13
N GLY A 26 15.22 12.13 -47.21
CA GLY A 26 15.36 11.19 -46.10
C GLY A 26 16.46 11.50 -45.09
N SER A 27 16.18 11.19 -43.83
CA SER A 27 17.13 11.24 -42.72
C SER A 27 17.99 9.98 -42.67
N LYS A 28 19.29 10.09 -43.00
CA LYS A 28 20.31 9.12 -42.61
C LYS A 28 20.91 9.54 -41.27
N SER A 29 20.78 8.67 -40.27
CA SER A 29 21.45 8.79 -38.97
C SER A 29 22.94 8.48 -39.11
N ALA A 30 23.80 9.35 -38.60
CA ALA A 30 25.19 9.02 -38.30
C ALA A 30 25.40 9.14 -36.79
N ASN A 31 25.37 8.00 -36.11
CA ASN A 31 25.91 7.85 -34.76
C ASN A 31 27.42 8.06 -34.82
N TYR A 32 27.97 8.80 -33.87
CA TYR A 32 29.35 8.55 -33.44
C TYR A 32 29.47 8.71 -31.92
N SER A 33 30.00 7.63 -31.36
CA SER A 33 30.30 7.36 -29.97
C SER A 33 31.42 8.27 -29.48
N SER A 34 31.37 8.63 -28.20
CA SER A 34 32.42 9.40 -27.52
C SER A 34 33.23 8.48 -26.60
N THR A 35 34.53 8.43 -26.85
CA THR A 35 35.60 8.06 -25.92
C THR A 35 36.88 8.55 -26.58
N GLY A 36 37.83 9.28 -25.99
CA GLY A 36 38.08 9.69 -24.63
C GLY A 36 39.60 9.97 -24.58
N SER A 37 39.98 11.16 -24.12
CA SER A 37 41.33 11.56 -23.66
C SER A 37 42.50 11.58 -24.65
N SER A 38 43.02 12.78 -24.94
CA SER A 38 44.41 13.16 -24.59
C SER A 38 44.68 14.64 -24.90
N LYS A 39 45.29 15.33 -23.94
CA LYS A 39 45.79 16.71 -24.07
C LYS A 39 46.89 16.77 -25.14
N ALA A 40 46.76 17.68 -26.09
CA ALA A 40 47.88 18.20 -26.87
C ALA A 40 47.75 19.73 -26.95
N PHE A 41 48.77 20.42 -26.42
CA PHE A 41 49.03 21.83 -26.72
C PHE A 41 49.30 21.95 -28.21
N CYS A 42 48.49 22.72 -28.94
CA CYS A 42 48.79 23.09 -30.31
C CYS A 42 48.89 24.61 -30.43
N SER A 43 50.07 25.04 -30.83
CA SER A 43 50.47 26.41 -31.11
C SER A 43 49.60 27.06 -32.17
N CYS A 44 49.39 28.37 -32.01
CA CYS A 44 48.71 29.21 -32.98
C CYS A 44 49.48 29.19 -34.31
N VAL A 45 48.89 28.56 -35.33
CA VAL A 45 49.32 28.69 -36.73
C VAL A 45 48.40 29.72 -37.40
N PRO A 46 48.91 30.65 -38.22
CA PRO A 46 48.05 31.56 -38.96
C PRO A 46 47.30 30.76 -40.02
N CYS A 47 45.97 30.75 -39.99
CA CYS A 47 45.19 30.14 -41.06
C CYS A 47 45.40 30.94 -42.36
N GLU A 48 46.02 30.30 -43.34
CA GLU A 48 46.06 30.78 -44.73
C GLU A 48 44.64 30.97 -45.26
N ARG A 49 44.45 32.10 -45.97
CA ARG A 49 43.22 32.46 -46.67
C ARG A 49 42.93 31.43 -47.77
N ALA A 50 42.01 30.51 -47.49
CA ALA A 50 41.30 29.78 -48.54
C ALA A 50 40.15 30.68 -49.06
N ALA A 51 40.36 31.25 -50.24
CA ALA A 51 39.33 31.94 -50.99
C ALA A 51 38.23 30.95 -51.41
N GLY A 52 37.00 31.15 -50.93
CA GLY A 52 35.83 30.43 -51.46
C GLY A 52 34.69 30.14 -50.48
N GLY A 53 34.87 30.30 -49.18
CA GLY A 53 33.79 30.22 -48.18
C GLY A 53 33.59 31.57 -47.52
N SER A 54 32.36 32.09 -47.49
CA SER A 54 32.03 33.31 -46.74
C SER A 54 32.15 33.04 -45.24
N PHE A 55 33.36 33.22 -44.70
CA PHE A 55 33.56 33.25 -43.26
C PHE A 55 32.85 34.50 -42.72
N MET A 56 31.70 34.30 -42.08
CA MET A 56 31.09 35.38 -41.30
C MET A 56 31.96 35.62 -40.06
N THR A 57 32.58 36.79 -40.01
CA THR A 57 33.27 37.28 -38.83
C THR A 57 32.26 37.40 -37.69
N CYS A 58 32.58 36.82 -36.53
CA CYS A 58 31.75 36.98 -35.34
C CYS A 58 31.60 38.48 -35.03
N PRO A 59 30.38 39.04 -34.98
CA PRO A 59 30.18 40.48 -34.81
C PRO A 59 30.73 41.00 -33.48
N THR A 60 30.86 40.12 -32.48
CA THR A 60 31.29 40.47 -31.13
C THR A 60 32.80 40.57 -30.97
N CYS A 61 33.57 39.68 -31.62
CA CYS A 61 35.03 39.68 -31.53
C CYS A 61 35.74 40.00 -32.86
N GLN A 62 34.99 40.20 -33.94
CA GLN A 62 35.47 40.47 -35.31
C GLN A 62 36.61 39.55 -35.79
N GLY A 63 36.74 38.36 -35.20
CA GLY A 63 37.81 37.42 -35.49
C GLY A 63 39.13 37.64 -34.72
N SER A 64 39.21 38.61 -33.79
CA SER A 64 40.42 38.83 -32.97
C SER A 64 40.53 37.90 -31.77
N GLY A 65 39.42 37.29 -31.33
CA GLY A 65 39.37 36.49 -30.11
C GLY A 65 39.47 37.30 -28.81
N GLU A 66 39.64 38.62 -28.89
CA GLU A 66 39.77 39.52 -27.73
C GLU A 66 38.59 40.50 -27.69
N ILE A 67 37.93 40.59 -26.53
CA ILE A 67 36.78 41.47 -26.31
C ILE A 67 37.27 42.72 -25.56
N PRO A 68 36.96 43.95 -26.04
CA PRO A 68 37.34 45.18 -25.35
C PRO A 68 36.75 45.24 -23.93
N ARG A 69 37.57 45.62 -22.95
CA ARG A 69 37.23 45.74 -21.51
C ARG A 69 36.02 46.64 -21.22
N GLU A 70 35.71 47.58 -22.12
CA GLU A 70 34.54 48.47 -22.00
C GLU A 70 33.22 47.78 -22.34
N LEU A 71 33.25 46.77 -23.23
CA LEU A 71 32.09 45.98 -23.62
C LEU A 71 31.85 44.80 -22.67
N GLU A 72 32.89 44.35 -21.95
CA GLU A 72 32.82 43.27 -20.95
C GLU A 72 31.73 43.51 -19.88
N LYS A 73 31.52 44.77 -19.47
CA LYS A 73 30.47 45.16 -18.51
C LYS A 73 29.05 45.17 -19.09
N GLN A 74 28.92 45.22 -20.42
CA GLN A 74 27.65 45.26 -21.14
C GLN A 74 27.27 43.89 -21.72
N LEU A 75 28.22 42.96 -21.85
CA LEU A 75 27.97 41.55 -22.14
C LEU A 75 27.48 40.80 -20.88
N VAL A 76 26.39 41.27 -20.28
CA VAL A 76 25.60 40.42 -19.41
C VAL A 76 24.84 39.48 -20.34
N ALA A 77 25.08 38.17 -20.23
CA ALA A 77 24.28 37.17 -20.90
C ALA A 77 22.85 37.21 -20.32
N LEU A 78 22.03 38.14 -20.80
CA LEU A 78 20.60 38.17 -20.56
C LEU A 78 20.01 37.03 -21.37
N ILE A 79 19.85 35.86 -20.74
CA ILE A 79 19.11 34.74 -21.32
C ILE A 79 17.66 35.20 -21.43
N PRO A 80 17.12 35.45 -22.63
CA PRO A 80 15.77 35.95 -22.76
C PRO A 80 14.78 34.93 -22.19
N TYR A 81 13.76 35.39 -21.48
CA TYR A 81 12.74 34.54 -20.84
C TYR A 81 11.97 33.62 -21.84
N GLY A 82 12.15 33.86 -23.15
CA GLY A 82 11.62 33.07 -24.26
C GLY A 82 12.68 32.44 -25.17
N ASP A 83 13.89 32.15 -24.68
CA ASP A 83 14.93 31.47 -25.47
C ASP A 83 14.43 30.09 -25.94
N GLN A 84 14.23 29.96 -27.24
CA GLN A 84 13.68 28.77 -27.88
C GLN A 84 14.62 27.55 -27.80
N ARG A 85 15.90 27.77 -27.44
CA ARG A 85 16.86 26.68 -27.18
C ARG A 85 16.53 25.91 -25.90
N LEU A 86 15.95 26.56 -24.89
CA LEU A 86 15.35 25.88 -23.74
C LEU A 86 13.95 25.40 -24.14
N LYS A 87 13.80 24.36 -24.98
CA LYS A 87 12.51 23.81 -25.47
C LYS A 87 11.38 23.87 -24.41
N PRO A 88 10.60 24.97 -24.31
CA PRO A 88 9.88 25.28 -23.06
C PRO A 88 8.67 24.35 -22.87
N ARG A 89 8.07 23.96 -24.01
CA ARG A 89 6.98 22.98 -24.07
C ARG A 89 7.38 21.60 -23.58
N HIS A 90 8.58 21.12 -23.95
CA HIS A 90 9.05 19.80 -23.53
C HIS A 90 9.49 19.81 -22.05
N THR A 91 10.16 20.86 -21.59
CA THR A 91 10.55 21.00 -20.18
C THR A 91 9.32 21.13 -19.26
N LYS A 92 8.31 21.92 -19.67
CA LYS A 92 7.04 22.05 -18.93
C LYS A 92 6.29 20.72 -18.85
N LEU A 93 6.10 20.02 -19.98
CA LEU A 93 5.44 18.70 -19.99
C LEU A 93 6.20 17.67 -19.15
N SER A 94 7.53 17.66 -19.22
CA SER A 94 8.38 16.76 -18.42
C SER A 94 8.25 17.05 -16.93
N MET A 95 8.16 18.32 -16.52
CA MET A 95 7.94 18.68 -15.12
C MET A 95 6.55 18.24 -14.64
N PHE A 96 5.49 18.46 -15.42
CA PHE A 96 4.15 17.96 -15.09
C PHE A 96 4.11 16.44 -15.01
N LEU A 97 4.78 15.75 -15.94
CA LEU A 97 4.85 14.29 -15.94
C LEU A 97 5.61 13.78 -14.70
N ALA A 98 6.71 14.42 -14.32
CA ALA A 98 7.47 14.06 -13.12
C ALA A 98 6.64 14.25 -11.84
N VAL A 99 5.92 15.39 -11.72
CA VAL A 99 5.01 15.64 -10.59
C VAL A 99 3.89 14.61 -10.56
N PHE A 100 3.29 14.29 -11.71
CA PHE A 100 2.23 13.29 -11.81
C PHE A 100 2.72 11.89 -11.40
N ILE A 101 3.88 11.46 -11.89
CA ILE A 101 4.49 10.17 -11.49
C ILE A 101 4.72 10.14 -9.97
N CYS A 102 5.23 11.22 -9.39
CA CYS A 102 5.44 11.33 -7.94
C CYS A 102 4.13 11.21 -7.14
N LEU A 103 3.06 11.87 -7.60
CA LEU A 103 1.75 11.77 -6.96
C LEU A 103 1.19 10.35 -7.04
N VAL A 104 1.34 9.69 -8.20
CA VAL A 104 0.90 8.31 -8.39
C VAL A 104 1.71 7.36 -7.51
N THR A 105 3.03 7.46 -7.48
CA THR A 105 3.87 6.60 -6.64
C THR A 105 3.59 6.82 -5.15
N SER A 106 3.47 8.06 -4.70
CA SER A 106 3.09 8.37 -3.32
C SER A 106 1.72 7.79 -2.97
N SER A 107 0.74 7.91 -3.86
CA SER A 107 -0.60 7.37 -3.64
C SER A 107 -0.60 5.85 -3.57
N LEU A 108 0.18 5.18 -4.43
CA LEU A 108 0.35 3.72 -4.40
C LEU A 108 1.02 3.26 -3.11
N ILE A 109 2.11 3.93 -2.68
CA ILE A 109 2.80 3.62 -1.42
C ILE A 109 1.83 3.71 -0.25
N VAL A 110 1.05 4.80 -0.16
CA VAL A 110 0.03 4.95 0.87
C VAL A 110 -1.01 3.84 0.76
N PHE A 111 -1.55 3.56 -0.42
CA PHE A 111 -2.57 2.52 -0.59
C PHE A 111 -2.10 1.12 -0.17
N PHE A 112 -0.86 0.74 -0.48
CA PHE A 112 -0.32 -0.58 -0.13
C PHE A 112 0.14 -0.69 1.32
N LEU A 113 0.66 0.38 1.91
CA LEU A 113 1.18 0.39 3.29
C LEU A 113 0.16 0.85 4.33
N PHE A 114 -0.97 1.44 3.92
CA PHE A 114 -2.00 1.85 4.85
C PHE A 114 -2.57 0.61 5.56
N PRO A 115 -2.55 0.58 6.91
CA PRO A 115 -2.91 -0.59 7.67
C PRO A 115 -4.39 -0.92 7.48
N ARG A 116 -4.64 -2.12 6.98
CA ARG A 116 -5.96 -2.73 6.89
C ARG A 116 -6.17 -3.63 8.11
N THR A 117 -7.41 -3.62 8.60
CA THR A 117 -7.80 -4.43 9.75
C THR A 117 -7.68 -5.92 9.42
N ILE A 118 -7.02 -6.65 10.31
CA ILE A 118 -7.02 -8.11 10.31
C ILE A 118 -8.39 -8.58 10.80
N VAL A 119 -8.92 -9.63 10.21
CA VAL A 119 -10.23 -10.18 10.59
C VAL A 119 -9.99 -11.47 11.38
N LEU A 120 -10.57 -11.50 12.58
CA LEU A 120 -10.61 -12.69 13.43
C LEU A 120 -12.01 -13.30 13.36
N GLN A 121 -12.09 -14.53 12.90
CA GLN A 121 -13.34 -15.24 12.76
C GLN A 121 -13.27 -16.57 13.54
N PRO A 122 -13.94 -16.65 14.71
CA PRO A 122 -14.09 -17.90 15.42
C PRO A 122 -14.91 -18.88 14.57
N ALA A 123 -14.30 -20.01 14.18
CA ALA A 123 -14.95 -21.04 13.38
C ALA A 123 -15.70 -22.08 14.24
N GLY A 124 -15.59 -21.97 15.57
CA GLY A 124 -16.34 -22.74 16.56
C GLY A 124 -15.54 -23.87 17.19
N LEU A 125 -16.27 -24.72 17.91
CA LEU A 125 -15.74 -25.85 18.68
C LEU A 125 -15.33 -27.01 17.77
N ASN A 126 -14.07 -27.43 17.85
CA ASN A 126 -13.56 -28.61 17.16
C ASN A 126 -13.75 -29.89 17.98
N SER A 127 -13.41 -29.85 19.27
CA SER A 127 -13.69 -30.96 20.19
C SER A 127 -13.82 -30.47 21.61
N SER A 128 -14.54 -31.22 22.44
CA SER A 128 -14.51 -31.03 23.89
C SER A 128 -14.32 -32.37 24.58
N THR A 129 -13.60 -32.36 25.71
CA THR A 129 -13.42 -33.50 26.60
C THR A 129 -13.86 -33.11 27.99
N VAL A 130 -14.66 -33.95 28.62
CA VAL A 130 -15.24 -33.68 29.94
C VAL A 130 -14.67 -34.65 30.95
N THR A 131 -14.22 -34.12 32.09
CA THR A 131 -13.83 -34.89 33.26
C THR A 131 -14.56 -34.37 34.50
N PHE A 132 -15.01 -35.29 35.34
CA PHE A 132 -15.73 -34.97 36.57
C PHE A 132 -14.78 -35.15 37.76
N GLY A 133 -14.67 -34.13 38.60
CA GLY A 133 -14.08 -34.26 39.93
C GLY A 133 -15.16 -34.44 41.01
N GLU A 134 -14.80 -34.13 42.26
CA GLU A 134 -15.70 -34.35 43.41
C GLU A 134 -16.92 -33.41 43.39
N ALA A 135 -16.72 -32.15 42.98
CA ALA A 135 -17.79 -31.14 42.87
C ALA A 135 -17.55 -30.14 41.71
N ASP A 136 -16.59 -30.44 40.84
CA ASP A 136 -16.16 -29.62 39.73
C ASP A 136 -16.27 -30.38 38.40
N VAL A 137 -16.58 -29.62 37.35
CA VAL A 137 -16.61 -30.12 35.97
C VAL A 137 -15.44 -29.49 35.22
N CYS A 138 -14.55 -30.33 34.74
CA CYS A 138 -13.40 -29.93 33.93
C CYS A 138 -13.73 -30.15 32.46
N LEU A 139 -13.77 -29.07 31.68
CA LEU A 139 -14.05 -29.07 30.24
C LEU A 139 -12.77 -28.65 29.51
N ASN A 140 -12.12 -29.58 28.82
CA ASN A 140 -11.05 -29.24 27.90
C ASN A 140 -11.65 -29.03 26.50
N ILE A 141 -11.71 -27.78 26.07
CA ILE A 141 -12.26 -27.41 24.75
C ILE A 141 -11.11 -27.12 23.80
N THR A 142 -11.26 -27.56 22.55
CA THR A 142 -10.38 -27.17 21.44
C THR A 142 -11.24 -26.48 20.40
N SER A 143 -10.91 -25.23 20.07
CA SER A 143 -11.67 -24.42 19.13
C SER A 143 -10.77 -23.86 18.02
N ILE A 144 -11.41 -23.43 16.93
CA ILE A 144 -10.72 -23.00 15.71
C ILE A 144 -10.87 -21.48 15.57
N LEU A 145 -9.75 -20.79 15.35
CA LEU A 145 -9.74 -19.37 15.00
C LEU A 145 -9.17 -19.20 13.59
N ASN A 146 -9.96 -18.60 12.71
CA ASN A 146 -9.51 -18.16 11.41
C ASN A 146 -8.99 -16.73 11.50
N ILE A 147 -7.75 -16.53 11.06
CA ILE A 147 -7.08 -15.24 11.03
C ILE A 147 -6.89 -14.87 9.56
N SER A 148 -7.53 -13.79 9.12
CA SER A 148 -7.43 -13.31 7.74
C SER A 148 -6.68 -11.99 7.69
N ASN A 149 -5.54 -12.00 6.99
CA ASN A 149 -4.73 -10.83 6.73
C ASN A 149 -5.18 -10.15 5.45
N ASN A 150 -5.85 -9.01 5.56
CA ASN A 150 -6.29 -8.20 4.41
C ASN A 150 -5.23 -7.19 3.95
N ASN A 151 -4.04 -7.17 4.56
CA ASN A 151 -2.94 -6.29 4.17
C ASN A 151 -2.20 -6.83 2.94
N TYR A 152 -1.55 -5.91 2.22
CA TYR A 152 -0.66 -6.23 1.10
C TYR A 152 0.78 -6.56 1.54
N TYR A 153 1.03 -6.58 2.85
CA TYR A 153 2.29 -6.96 3.46
C TYR A 153 2.06 -8.12 4.46
N PRO A 154 3.10 -8.93 4.72
CA PRO A 154 2.98 -10.03 5.67
C PRO A 154 2.86 -9.53 7.11
N VAL A 155 2.17 -10.32 7.93
CA VAL A 155 1.97 -10.04 9.36
C VAL A 155 2.43 -11.24 10.16
N THR A 156 3.08 -11.00 11.30
CA THR A 156 3.49 -12.05 12.22
C THR A 156 2.66 -11.99 13.49
N VAL A 157 1.90 -13.04 13.76
CA VAL A 157 1.21 -13.24 15.04
C VAL A 157 2.26 -13.63 16.08
N THR A 158 2.24 -12.95 17.23
CA THR A 158 3.24 -13.07 18.30
C THR A 158 2.67 -13.69 19.57
N GLN A 159 1.41 -13.41 19.88
CA GLN A 159 0.77 -13.91 21.09
C GLN A 159 -0.73 -14.07 20.88
N LEU A 160 -1.29 -15.13 21.45
CA LEU A 160 -2.72 -15.35 21.57
C LEU A 160 -3.05 -15.57 23.04
N THR A 161 -3.91 -14.74 23.59
CA THR A 161 -4.41 -14.87 24.96
C THR A 161 -5.90 -15.13 24.91
N ILE A 162 -6.38 -16.16 25.60
CA ILE A 162 -7.78 -16.54 25.61
C ILE A 162 -8.24 -16.73 27.04
N GLU A 163 -9.39 -16.16 27.33
CA GLU A 163 -10.10 -16.19 28.59
C GLU A 163 -11.48 -16.76 28.34
N VAL A 164 -11.86 -17.76 29.13
CA VAL A 164 -13.13 -18.44 29.01
C VAL A 164 -13.91 -18.19 30.29
N LEU A 165 -15.12 -17.68 30.10
CA LEU A 165 -16.03 -17.32 31.17
C LEU A 165 -17.27 -18.20 31.14
N HIS A 166 -17.74 -18.60 32.31
CA HIS A 166 -19.03 -19.24 32.50
C HIS A 166 -19.85 -18.41 33.48
N LEU A 167 -21.05 -17.97 33.09
CA LEU A 167 -21.89 -17.06 33.91
C LEU A 167 -21.10 -15.82 34.43
N ALA A 168 -20.24 -15.25 33.58
CA ALA A 168 -19.33 -14.13 33.89
C ALA A 168 -18.22 -14.44 34.92
N LEU A 169 -18.02 -15.69 35.32
CA LEU A 169 -16.88 -16.15 36.11
C LEU A 169 -15.79 -16.71 35.20
N LEU A 170 -14.53 -16.31 35.41
CA LEU A 170 -13.39 -16.86 34.69
C LEU A 170 -13.18 -18.32 35.11
N VAL A 171 -13.30 -19.24 34.14
CA VAL A 171 -13.18 -20.69 34.37
C VAL A 171 -11.95 -21.29 33.69
N GLY A 172 -11.38 -20.61 32.69
CA GLY A 172 -10.19 -21.05 32.00
C GLY A 172 -9.45 -19.87 31.39
N GLN A 173 -8.13 -19.98 31.33
CA GLN A 173 -7.27 -19.00 30.65
C GLN A 173 -6.08 -19.73 30.03
N VAL A 174 -5.70 -19.33 28.83
CA VAL A 174 -4.47 -19.77 28.16
C VAL A 174 -3.79 -18.58 27.51
N SER A 175 -2.47 -18.58 27.48
CA SER A 175 -1.67 -17.56 26.81
C SER A 175 -0.51 -18.24 26.09
N ASP A 176 -0.61 -18.29 24.77
CA ASP A 176 0.37 -18.95 23.92
C ASP A 176 1.17 -17.90 23.14
N SER A 177 2.49 -17.93 23.30
CA SER A 177 3.40 -17.21 22.43
C SER A 177 3.53 -17.98 21.11
N LEU A 178 3.08 -17.36 20.02
CA LEU A 178 3.06 -17.96 18.69
C LEU A 178 4.05 -17.20 17.80
N LEU A 179 4.65 -17.88 16.83
CA LEU A 179 5.39 -17.22 15.75
C LEU A 179 4.80 -17.71 14.43
N LEU A 180 3.62 -17.18 14.11
CA LEU A 180 2.89 -17.55 12.90
C LEU A 180 2.98 -16.41 11.89
N HIS A 181 3.52 -16.71 10.72
CA HIS A 181 3.68 -15.76 9.63
C HIS A 181 2.54 -15.90 8.63
N ILE A 182 1.70 -14.86 8.52
CA ILE A 182 0.55 -14.84 7.61
C ILE A 182 0.92 -14.02 6.38
N SER A 183 0.82 -14.65 5.21
CA SER A 183 1.11 -14.02 3.93
C SER A 183 0.16 -12.85 3.62
N PRO A 184 0.55 -11.92 2.71
CA PRO A 184 -0.36 -10.88 2.22
C PRO A 184 -1.64 -11.47 1.64
N LEU A 185 -2.79 -10.87 1.95
CA LEU A 185 -4.12 -11.29 1.46
C LEU A 185 -4.46 -12.77 1.73
N ALA A 186 -3.80 -13.40 2.69
CA ALA A 186 -3.98 -14.81 3.02
C ALA A 186 -4.75 -15.00 4.33
N SER A 187 -5.28 -16.20 4.51
CA SER A 187 -5.95 -16.62 5.75
C SER A 187 -5.32 -17.89 6.29
N GLU A 188 -5.07 -17.92 7.58
CA GLU A 188 -4.54 -19.08 8.31
C GLU A 188 -5.52 -19.50 9.39
N GLN A 189 -5.56 -20.79 9.71
CA GLN A 189 -6.38 -21.34 10.79
C GLN A 189 -5.48 -21.80 11.93
N ILE A 190 -5.85 -21.45 13.16
CA ILE A 190 -5.15 -21.94 14.35
C ILE A 190 -6.11 -22.67 15.27
N PHE A 191 -5.57 -23.67 15.95
CA PHE A 191 -6.27 -24.42 16.97
C PHE A 191 -5.74 -23.99 18.34
N TYR A 192 -6.65 -23.67 19.25
CA TYR A 192 -6.32 -23.37 20.63
C TYR A 192 -7.14 -24.28 21.54
N ALA A 193 -6.49 -24.74 22.61
CA ALA A 193 -7.13 -25.59 23.60
C ALA A 193 -7.13 -24.89 24.97
N VAL A 194 -8.28 -24.88 25.62
CA VAL A 194 -8.44 -24.29 26.96
C VAL A 194 -9.01 -25.33 27.90
N ALA A 195 -8.28 -25.60 28.98
CA ALA A 195 -8.79 -26.37 30.10
C ALA A 195 -9.62 -25.44 31.01
N ASN A 196 -10.91 -25.71 31.10
CA ASN A 196 -11.85 -24.91 31.87
C ASN A 196 -12.29 -25.70 33.10
N ARG A 197 -12.20 -25.12 34.28
CA ARG A 197 -12.64 -25.72 35.53
C ARG A 197 -13.84 -24.95 36.06
N ILE A 198 -15.00 -25.60 36.05
CA ILE A 198 -16.26 -25.01 36.50
C ILE A 198 -16.59 -25.56 37.88
N GLN A 199 -16.53 -24.70 38.88
CA GLN A 199 -16.94 -25.00 40.25
C GLN A 199 -18.32 -24.37 40.51
N ASP A 200 -19.36 -25.01 39.98
CA ASP A 200 -20.74 -24.60 40.18
C ASP A 200 -21.63 -25.84 40.37
N GLU A 201 -22.39 -25.85 41.47
CA GLU A 201 -23.22 -27.00 41.85
C GLU A 201 -24.35 -27.23 40.83
N ASN A 202 -24.91 -26.16 40.27
CA ASN A 202 -25.96 -26.27 39.26
C ASN A 202 -25.42 -26.88 37.97
N THR A 203 -24.28 -26.39 37.49
CA THR A 203 -23.62 -26.92 36.30
C THR A 203 -23.17 -28.36 36.49
N TYR A 204 -22.63 -28.70 37.67
CA TYR A 204 -22.29 -30.08 38.01
C TYR A 204 -23.52 -31.00 37.97
N LYS A 205 -24.65 -30.59 38.54
CA LYS A 205 -25.91 -31.35 38.46
C LYS A 205 -26.41 -31.47 37.03
N ILE A 206 -26.34 -30.40 36.24
CA ILE A 206 -26.72 -30.42 34.81
C ILE A 206 -25.89 -31.44 34.06
N CYS A 207 -24.58 -31.49 34.28
CA CYS A 207 -23.69 -32.41 33.56
C CYS A 207 -23.73 -33.86 34.07
N SER A 208 -23.97 -34.08 35.36
CA SER A 208 -23.96 -35.43 35.96
C SER A 208 -25.32 -36.14 36.00
N TRP A 209 -26.45 -35.40 36.04
CA TRP A 209 -27.76 -35.99 36.25
C TRP A 209 -28.34 -36.65 34.99
N LEU A 210 -28.43 -37.98 35.02
CA LEU A 210 -29.05 -38.80 33.96
C LEU A 210 -30.53 -38.48 33.67
N LYS A 211 -31.23 -37.80 34.59
CA LYS A 211 -32.63 -37.38 34.40
C LYS A 211 -32.77 -36.23 33.39
N ILE A 212 -31.71 -35.45 33.21
CA ILE A 212 -31.69 -34.33 32.27
C ILE A 212 -31.33 -34.89 30.89
N LYS A 213 -32.14 -34.59 29.87
CA LYS A 213 -31.87 -35.07 28.50
C LYS A 213 -30.81 -34.24 27.76
N VAL A 214 -30.56 -33.01 28.22
CA VAL A 214 -29.73 -32.00 27.54
C VAL A 214 -28.66 -31.49 28.50
N HIS A 215 -27.40 -31.78 28.22
CA HIS A 215 -26.26 -31.42 29.07
C HIS A 215 -25.41 -30.34 28.41
N HIS A 216 -25.98 -29.18 28.10
CA HIS A 216 -25.23 -28.09 27.47
C HIS A 216 -24.79 -27.04 28.48
N VAL A 217 -23.53 -26.63 28.37
CA VAL A 217 -22.96 -25.51 29.09
C VAL A 217 -22.58 -24.43 28.08
N VAL A 218 -22.91 -23.18 28.40
CA VAL A 218 -22.49 -22.03 27.58
C VAL A 218 -21.19 -21.47 28.13
N LEU A 219 -20.21 -21.33 27.25
CA LEU A 219 -18.94 -20.68 27.53
C LEU A 219 -18.86 -19.42 26.69
N HIS A 220 -18.50 -18.31 27.35
CA HIS A 220 -18.18 -17.05 26.71
C HIS A 220 -16.66 -16.98 26.57
N ILE A 221 -16.19 -17.03 25.33
CA ILE A 221 -14.76 -16.98 25.00
C ILE A 221 -14.42 -15.55 24.63
N GLN A 222 -13.46 -14.98 25.35
CA GLN A 222 -12.85 -13.71 25.05
C GLN A 222 -11.39 -13.95 24.70
N GLY A 223 -10.99 -13.50 23.52
CA GLY A 223 -9.63 -13.71 23.05
C GLY A 223 -9.01 -12.42 22.60
N THR A 224 -7.70 -12.35 22.75
CA THR A 224 -6.90 -11.22 22.31
C THR A 224 -5.68 -11.70 21.56
N LEU A 225 -5.55 -11.25 20.32
CA LEU A 225 -4.45 -11.57 19.41
C LEU A 225 -3.49 -10.38 19.34
N THR A 226 -2.22 -10.62 19.59
CA THR A 226 -1.15 -9.64 19.38
C THR A 226 -0.39 -10.02 18.11
N TYR A 227 -0.32 -9.09 17.17
CA TYR A 227 0.40 -9.27 15.91
C TYR A 227 1.33 -8.10 15.65
N SER A 228 2.34 -8.35 14.83
CA SER A 228 3.36 -7.37 14.47
C SER A 228 3.51 -7.26 12.96
N TYR A 229 3.70 -6.05 12.48
CA TYR A 229 3.94 -5.71 11.08
C TYR A 229 4.80 -4.45 10.99
N LEU A 230 5.72 -4.38 10.03
CA LEU A 230 6.55 -3.18 9.79
C LEU A 230 7.19 -2.58 11.07
N SER A 231 7.58 -3.42 12.04
CA SER A 231 8.11 -3.04 13.37
C SER A 231 7.12 -2.37 14.35
N HIS A 232 5.83 -2.37 14.01
CA HIS A 232 4.74 -2.01 14.92
C HIS A 232 4.05 -3.27 15.43
N SER A 233 3.55 -3.20 16.66
CA SER A 233 2.74 -4.26 17.27
C SER A 233 1.38 -3.70 17.61
N GLU A 234 0.34 -4.45 17.26
CA GLU A 234 -1.05 -4.13 17.54
C GLU A 234 -1.74 -5.31 18.21
N GLN A 235 -2.83 -5.00 18.89
CA GLN A 235 -3.62 -5.96 19.64
C GLN A 235 -5.08 -5.89 19.17
N LEU A 236 -5.67 -7.06 18.91
CA LEU A 236 -7.03 -7.18 18.42
C LEU A 236 -7.80 -8.20 19.25
N ALA A 237 -8.93 -7.77 19.79
CA ALA A 237 -9.80 -8.61 20.60
C ALA A 237 -10.93 -9.24 19.77
N PHE A 238 -11.37 -10.43 20.17
CA PHE A 238 -12.54 -11.13 19.63
C PHE A 238 -13.33 -11.77 20.76
N GLN A 239 -14.58 -12.10 20.47
CA GLN A 239 -15.49 -12.72 21.43
C GLN A 239 -16.42 -13.70 20.71
N SER A 240 -16.68 -14.85 21.34
CA SER A 240 -17.59 -15.87 20.84
C SER A 240 -18.33 -16.56 21.99
N TYR A 241 -19.47 -17.16 21.66
CA TYR A 241 -20.25 -17.99 22.59
C TYR A 241 -20.32 -19.40 22.03
N GLU A 242 -19.91 -20.37 22.84
CA GLU A 242 -19.88 -21.78 22.46
C GLU A 242 -20.77 -22.60 23.39
N TYR A 243 -21.55 -23.50 22.80
CA TYR A 243 -22.35 -24.49 23.51
C TYR A 243 -21.57 -25.80 23.54
N VAL A 244 -21.24 -26.27 24.75
CA VAL A 244 -20.47 -27.49 24.97
C VAL A 244 -21.37 -28.55 25.58
N ASP A 245 -21.45 -29.72 24.96
CA ASP A 245 -22.14 -30.88 25.54
C ASP A 245 -21.23 -31.58 26.55
N CYS A 246 -21.64 -31.60 27.81
CA CYS A 246 -20.90 -32.21 28.91
C CYS A 246 -21.29 -33.67 29.22
N ARG A 247 -22.14 -34.31 28.39
CA ARG A 247 -22.55 -35.71 28.59
C ARG A 247 -21.51 -36.72 28.11
N VAL A 248 -20.80 -36.43 27.02
CA VAL A 248 -19.93 -37.41 26.33
C VAL A 248 -18.47 -37.04 26.54
N ASN A 249 -17.63 -38.04 26.84
CA ASN A 249 -16.18 -37.84 27.03
C ASN A 249 -15.49 -37.18 25.81
N LYS A 250 -16.11 -37.19 24.64
CA LYS A 250 -15.69 -36.44 23.44
C LYS A 250 -16.92 -35.93 22.69
N SER A 251 -17.10 -34.61 22.58
CA SER A 251 -18.09 -34.02 21.68
C SER A 251 -17.48 -33.76 20.29
N VAL A 252 -18.25 -34.02 19.24
CA VAL A 252 -17.91 -33.77 17.82
C VAL A 252 -18.38 -32.34 17.46
N PRO A 253 -17.75 -31.64 16.48
CA PRO A 253 -18.11 -30.26 16.16
C PRO A 253 -19.61 -30.08 15.92
N HIS A 254 -20.22 -29.12 16.61
CA HIS A 254 -21.46 -28.54 16.13
C HIS A 254 -21.08 -27.56 15.02
N LEU A 255 -21.31 -27.94 13.76
CA LEU A 255 -21.18 -27.01 12.64
C LEU A 255 -22.10 -25.81 12.91
N LEU A 256 -21.49 -24.65 13.17
CA LEU A 256 -22.20 -23.38 13.16
C LEU A 256 -22.74 -23.18 11.75
N VAL A 257 -24.04 -23.45 11.57
CA VAL A 257 -24.77 -23.08 10.37
C VAL A 257 -24.57 -21.57 10.17
N PRO A 258 -24.06 -21.12 9.01
CA PRO A 258 -23.92 -19.70 8.74
C PRO A 258 -25.27 -19.03 8.93
N ARG A 259 -25.32 -17.97 9.75
CA ARG A 259 -26.51 -17.09 9.76
C ARG A 259 -26.68 -16.55 8.34
N PRO A 260 -27.84 -16.78 7.69
CA PRO A 260 -28.11 -16.14 6.40
C PRO A 260 -28.15 -14.61 6.57
N PRO A 261 -27.82 -13.87 5.51
CA PRO A 261 -27.79 -12.40 5.51
C PRO A 261 -29.13 -11.75 5.81
#